data_AF-A0A7K2XD66-F1
#
_entry.id   AF-A0A7K2XD66-F1
#
_cell.length_a   1.000
_cell.length_b   1.000
_cell.length_c   1.000
_cell.angle_alpha   90.00
_cell.angle_beta   90.00
_cell.angle_gamma   90.00
#
_symmetry.space_group_name_H-M   'P 1'
#
loop_
_entity.id
_entity.type
_entity.pdbx_description
1 polymer ?
#
loop_
_entity_poly.entity_id
_entity_poly.type
_entity_poly.pdbx_seq_one_letter_code
_entity_poly.pdbx_strand_id
1 'polypeptide(L)'
;TPQTIIEVLNFLNDDLQVDEMMISPAYAYEKAPDQEHFLGVEQTRELFRKAFAGGNRRRWRLNHSPLFLDFLEGKADFPCTAWAIPNYSLFGWQRPCYLMSDGYVPTYRELVEETDWEKYGRGKDPRCANCMAHCGYEPTAVLATMGSLKESLRAVRETASGNSR
;
A
#
# COMPACT_ATOMS: atom_id res chain seq x y z
N THR A 1 15.92 6.17 5.37
CA THR A 1 16.58 6.34 4.05
C THR A 1 16.54 5.02 3.29
N PRO A 2 16.97 4.92 2.01
CA PRO A 2 17.02 3.62 1.34
C PRO A 2 17.90 2.61 2.08
N GLN A 3 19.03 3.05 2.62
CA GLN A 3 19.96 2.21 3.37
C GLN A 3 19.30 1.63 4.64
N THR A 4 18.55 2.45 5.38
CA THR A 4 17.80 1.96 6.56
C THR A 4 16.79 0.88 6.19
N ILE A 5 16.07 1.03 5.07
CA ILE A 5 15.13 -0.01 4.61
C ILE A 5 15.88 -1.30 4.30
N ILE A 6 17.01 -1.20 3.60
CA ILE A 6 17.83 -2.36 3.23
C ILE A 6 18.33 -3.08 4.49
N GLU A 7 18.87 -2.36 5.46
CA GLU A 7 19.40 -2.94 6.70
C GLU A 7 18.31 -3.64 7.52
N VAL A 8 17.16 -2.97 7.71
CA VAL A 8 16.03 -3.57 8.45
C VAL A 8 15.48 -4.79 7.73
N LEU A 9 15.24 -4.71 6.41
CA LEU A 9 14.71 -5.86 5.67
C LEU A 9 15.73 -6.99 5.54
N ASN A 10 17.04 -6.71 5.50
CA ASN A 10 18.06 -7.76 5.58
C ASN A 10 18.03 -8.46 6.92
N PHE A 11 17.99 -7.70 8.03
CA PHE A 11 17.92 -8.28 9.36
C PHE A 11 16.67 -9.16 9.52
N LEU A 12 15.49 -8.65 9.13
CA LEU A 12 14.24 -9.40 9.21
C LEU A 12 14.26 -10.64 8.28
N ASN A 13 14.80 -10.51 7.06
CA ASN A 13 14.80 -11.56 6.06
C ASN A 13 15.86 -12.65 6.28
N ASP A 14 17.10 -12.24 6.55
CA ASP A 14 18.27 -13.10 6.53
C ASP A 14 18.58 -13.65 7.94
N ASP A 15 18.52 -12.78 8.96
CA ASP A 15 18.91 -13.15 10.32
C ASP A 15 17.74 -13.73 11.11
N LEU A 16 16.58 -13.06 11.08
CA LEU A 16 15.37 -13.52 11.79
C LEU A 16 14.48 -14.47 10.98
N GLN A 17 14.73 -14.57 9.68
CA GLN A 17 13.98 -15.44 8.78
C GLN A 17 12.45 -15.20 8.82
N VAL A 18 12.02 -13.94 8.96
CA VAL A 18 10.59 -13.56 8.96
C VAL A 18 9.97 -13.82 7.60
N ASP A 19 8.88 -14.58 7.57
CA ASP A 19 8.09 -14.81 6.38
C ASP A 19 7.02 -13.75 6.18
N GLU A 20 6.59 -13.57 4.93
CA GLU A 20 5.45 -12.74 4.56
C GLU A 20 5.52 -11.27 5.04
N MET A 21 6.69 -10.65 4.92
CA MET A 21 6.87 -9.27 5.33
C MET A 21 6.05 -8.31 4.47
N MET A 22 5.32 -7.40 5.12
CA MET A 22 4.63 -6.31 4.45
C MET A 22 5.33 -4.97 4.71
N ILE A 23 5.36 -4.10 3.71
CA ILE A 23 6.01 -2.79 3.74
C ILE A 23 5.14 -1.81 2.96
N SER A 24 4.96 -0.63 3.50
CA SER A 24 4.18 0.44 2.89
C SER A 24 4.83 1.78 3.22
N PRO A 25 4.74 2.77 2.32
CA PRO A 25 5.10 4.14 2.66
C PRO A 25 4.26 4.64 3.84
N ALA A 26 4.90 5.37 4.74
CA ALA A 26 4.18 6.16 5.72
C ALA A 26 3.45 7.31 5.01
N TYR A 27 2.30 7.72 5.53
CA TYR A 27 1.45 8.74 4.92
C TYR A 27 1.06 9.81 5.93
N ALA A 28 1.23 11.08 5.54
CA ALA A 28 0.75 12.25 6.27
C ALA A 28 -0.77 12.38 6.16
N TYR A 29 -1.51 11.60 6.94
CA TYR A 29 -2.90 11.94 7.15
C TYR A 29 -2.97 13.17 8.08
N GLU A 30 -4.01 13.99 7.91
CA GLU A 30 -4.18 15.29 8.59
C GLU A 30 -4.10 15.20 10.13
N LYS A 31 -4.44 14.04 10.69
CA LYS A 31 -4.40 13.78 12.14
C LYS A 31 -3.05 13.24 12.64
N ALA A 32 -2.07 13.05 11.77
CA ALA A 32 -0.74 12.61 12.18
C ALA A 32 -0.03 13.74 12.95
N PRO A 33 0.61 13.45 14.10
CA PRO A 33 1.23 14.48 14.93
C PRO A 33 2.48 15.12 14.32
N ASP A 34 3.16 14.42 13.42
CA ASP A 34 4.36 14.89 12.71
C ASP A 34 4.01 15.12 11.24
N GLN A 35 3.87 16.38 10.80
CA GLN A 35 3.52 16.69 9.41
C GLN A 35 4.74 16.94 8.51
N GLU A 36 5.95 16.99 9.09
CA GLU A 36 7.15 17.49 8.38
C GLU A 36 8.00 16.37 7.75
N HIS A 37 7.95 15.15 8.29
CA HIS A 37 8.83 14.05 7.86
C HIS A 37 8.23 13.10 6.83
N PHE A 38 7.03 13.41 6.30
CA PHE A 38 6.40 12.56 5.31
C PHE A 38 6.84 12.88 3.89
N LEU A 39 7.20 11.84 3.16
CA LEU A 39 7.65 11.95 1.78
C LEU A 39 6.46 12.19 0.85
N GLY A 40 6.64 13.06 -0.14
CA GLY A 40 5.76 13.13 -1.29
C GLY A 40 5.84 11.87 -2.15
N VAL A 41 4.92 11.73 -3.11
CA VAL A 41 4.84 10.56 -4.01
C VAL A 41 6.16 10.29 -4.73
N GLU A 42 6.76 11.31 -5.34
CA GLU A 42 8.00 11.13 -6.11
C GLU A 42 9.21 10.81 -5.23
N GLN A 43 9.28 11.40 -4.03
CA GLN A 43 10.33 11.07 -3.06
C GLN A 43 10.18 9.63 -2.54
N THR A 44 8.95 9.18 -2.32
CA THR A 44 8.64 7.81 -1.96
C THR A 44 9.03 6.83 -3.07
N ARG A 45 8.68 7.13 -4.31
CA ARG A 45 9.07 6.33 -5.48
C ARG A 45 10.58 6.18 -5.60
N GLU A 46 11.29 7.29 -5.43
CA GLU A 46 12.75 7.31 -5.46
C GLU A 46 13.38 6.49 -4.32
N LEU A 47 12.79 6.58 -3.13
CA LEU A 47 13.20 5.80 -1.97
C LEU A 47 13.08 4.28 -2.23
N PHE A 48 11.92 3.82 -2.69
CA PHE A 48 11.68 2.41 -2.97
C PHE A 48 12.48 1.91 -4.16
N ARG A 49 12.61 2.69 -5.24
CA ARG A 49 13.47 2.36 -6.39
C ARG A 49 14.92 2.09 -5.96
N LYS A 50 15.46 2.91 -5.06
CA LYS A 50 16.81 2.72 -4.50
C LYS A 50 16.89 1.52 -3.57
N ALA A 51 15.92 1.33 -2.68
CA ALA A 51 15.90 0.22 -1.74
C ALA A 51 15.79 -1.15 -2.45
N PHE A 52 14.96 -1.22 -3.50
CA PHE A 52 14.63 -2.43 -4.23
C PHE A 52 15.68 -2.81 -5.31
N ALA A 53 16.60 -1.90 -5.62
CA ALA A 53 17.68 -2.10 -6.57
C ALA A 53 18.64 -3.23 -6.17
N GLY A 54 19.54 -3.61 -7.09
CA GLY A 54 20.57 -4.62 -6.81
C GLY A 54 20.05 -6.04 -6.56
N GLY A 55 18.79 -6.31 -6.94
CA GLY A 55 18.15 -7.61 -6.70
C GLY A 55 17.53 -7.76 -5.32
N ASN A 56 17.56 -6.72 -4.48
CA ASN A 56 16.98 -6.73 -3.13
C ASN A 56 15.51 -7.13 -3.12
N ARG A 57 14.69 -6.51 -3.98
CA ARG A 57 13.24 -6.82 -4.06
C ARG A 57 12.97 -8.30 -4.29
N ARG A 58 13.74 -8.97 -5.14
CA ARG A 58 13.57 -10.39 -5.45
C ARG A 58 14.06 -11.30 -4.33
N ARG A 59 14.97 -10.82 -3.50
CA ARG A 59 15.58 -11.59 -2.41
C ARG A 59 14.70 -11.62 -1.16
N TRP A 60 14.00 -10.53 -0.86
CA TRP A 60 13.17 -10.43 0.34
C TRP A 60 11.85 -11.21 0.23
N ARG A 61 11.47 -11.91 1.29
CA ARG A 61 10.19 -12.64 1.42
C ARG A 61 9.04 -11.67 1.72
N LEU A 62 8.67 -10.89 0.71
CA LEU A 62 7.59 -9.90 0.78
C LEU A 62 6.23 -10.53 0.44
N ASN A 63 5.20 -10.16 1.20
CA ASN A 63 3.81 -10.51 0.92
C ASN A 63 3.08 -9.31 0.30
N HIS A 64 3.31 -9.08 -0.99
CA HIS A 64 2.62 -8.08 -1.81
C HIS A 64 2.39 -8.59 -3.22
N SER A 65 1.37 -8.08 -3.89
CA SER A 65 1.24 -8.23 -5.32
C SER A 65 2.43 -7.57 -6.06
N PRO A 66 2.92 -8.16 -7.17
CA PRO A 66 3.99 -7.54 -7.95
C PRO A 66 3.65 -6.14 -8.45
N LEU A 67 2.38 -5.88 -8.73
CA LEU A 67 1.89 -4.59 -9.19
C LEU A 67 1.94 -3.53 -8.09
N PHE A 68 1.71 -3.87 -6.82
CA PHE A 68 1.87 -2.90 -5.74
C PHE A 68 3.34 -2.53 -5.55
N LEU A 69 4.25 -3.51 -5.61
CA LEU A 69 5.68 -3.23 -5.56
C LEU A 69 6.15 -2.39 -6.77
N ASP A 70 5.56 -2.60 -7.96
CA ASP A 70 5.79 -1.73 -9.13
C ASP A 70 5.25 -0.31 -8.90
N PHE A 71 4.10 -0.17 -8.24
CA PHE A 71 3.54 1.11 -7.84
C PHE A 71 4.46 1.87 -6.87
N LEU A 72 5.03 1.17 -5.89
CA LEU A 72 6.01 1.74 -4.96
C LEU A 72 7.27 2.23 -5.68
N GLU A 73 7.72 1.52 -6.73
CA GLU A 73 8.86 1.95 -7.55
C GLU A 73 8.52 3.00 -8.63
N GLY A 74 7.25 3.39 -8.75
CA GLY A 74 6.77 4.31 -9.77
C GLY A 74 6.70 3.74 -11.19
N LYS A 75 6.75 2.41 -11.35
CA LYS A 75 6.59 1.70 -12.62
C LYS A 75 5.12 1.55 -13.02
N ALA A 76 4.22 1.64 -12.05
CA ALA A 76 2.77 1.63 -12.22
C ALA A 76 2.15 2.76 -11.39
N ASP A 77 0.93 3.15 -11.76
CA ASP A 77 0.15 4.13 -11.03
C ASP A 77 -1.31 3.67 -10.96
N PHE A 78 -1.93 3.82 -9.80
CA PHE A 78 -3.27 3.29 -9.54
C PHE A 78 -4.16 4.35 -8.87
N PRO A 79 -5.49 4.29 -9.07
CA PRO A 79 -6.41 4.97 -8.18
C PRO A 79 -6.42 4.28 -6.81
N CYS A 80 -6.88 4.98 -5.77
CA CYS A 80 -7.10 4.38 -4.46
C CYS A 80 -8.45 3.67 -4.43
N THR A 81 -8.50 2.42 -3.97
CA THR A 81 -9.75 1.72 -3.62
C THR A 81 -10.03 1.92 -2.13
N ALA A 82 -10.45 3.13 -1.75
CA ALA A 82 -10.58 3.55 -0.34
C ALA A 82 -11.52 2.68 0.52
N TRP A 83 -12.47 1.99 -0.12
CA TRP A 83 -13.45 1.11 0.53
C TRP A 83 -12.96 -0.33 0.74
N ALA A 84 -11.81 -0.72 0.16
CA ALA A 84 -11.39 -2.13 0.12
C ALA A 84 -11.00 -2.70 1.49
N ILE A 85 -10.46 -1.87 2.38
CA ILE A 85 -10.11 -2.25 3.76
C ILE A 85 -10.85 -1.32 4.72
N PRO A 86 -12.10 -1.66 5.09
CA PRO A 86 -12.90 -0.86 6.01
C PRO A 86 -12.41 -1.05 7.46
N ASN A 87 -12.66 -0.06 8.32
CA ASN A 87 -12.39 -0.13 9.75
C ASN A 87 -13.68 -0.06 10.56
N TYR A 88 -13.85 -0.97 11.52
CA TYR A 88 -14.92 -0.95 12.50
C TYR A 88 -14.32 -0.75 13.90
N SER A 89 -14.84 0.23 14.61
CA SER A 89 -14.39 0.57 15.97
C SER A 89 -15.58 0.65 16.93
N LEU A 90 -15.33 1.03 18.19
CA LEU A 90 -16.38 1.29 19.18
C LEU A 90 -17.41 2.36 18.72
N PHE A 91 -17.03 3.22 17.77
CA PHE A 91 -17.91 4.25 17.21
C PHE A 91 -18.71 3.80 15.99
N GLY A 92 -18.45 2.59 15.46
CA GLY A 92 -19.06 2.05 14.24
C GLY A 92 -18.07 1.91 13.07
N TRP A 93 -18.62 1.78 11.87
CA TRP A 93 -17.86 1.74 10.62
C TRP A 93 -17.35 3.12 10.25
N GLN A 94 -16.04 3.27 10.14
CA GLN A 94 -15.40 4.55 9.89
C GLN A 94 -15.45 4.93 8.40
N ARG A 95 -15.85 6.19 8.09
CA ARG A 95 -15.88 6.75 6.74
C ARG A 95 -14.97 7.99 6.58
N PRO A 96 -14.46 8.31 5.38
CA PRO A 96 -14.52 7.48 4.18
C PRO A 96 -13.54 6.29 4.25
N CYS A 97 -12.38 6.47 4.88
CA CYS A 97 -11.39 5.41 5.06
C CYS A 97 -10.83 5.45 6.49
N TYR A 98 -10.11 4.39 6.87
CA TYR A 98 -9.60 4.26 8.24
C TYR A 98 -8.56 5.32 8.64
N LEU A 99 -8.01 6.09 7.70
CA LEU A 99 -7.04 7.15 7.98
C LEU A 99 -7.69 8.54 8.20
N MET A 100 -8.85 8.81 7.60
CA MET A 100 -9.44 10.17 7.62
C MET A 100 -10.44 10.34 8.76
N SER A 101 -11.29 9.32 9.01
CA SER A 101 -12.28 9.35 10.10
C SER A 101 -13.13 10.63 10.09
N ASP A 102 -13.76 10.94 8.95
CA ASP A 102 -14.70 12.06 8.81
C ASP A 102 -16.05 11.76 9.51
N GLY A 103 -16.31 10.49 9.84
CA GLY A 103 -17.42 10.08 10.68
C GLY A 103 -17.51 8.56 10.83
N TYR A 104 -18.60 8.12 11.45
CA TYR A 104 -18.92 6.71 11.64
C TYR A 104 -20.37 6.42 11.28
N VAL A 105 -20.63 5.20 10.80
CA VAL A 105 -21.97 4.71 10.47
C VAL A 105 -22.22 3.35 11.12
N PRO A 106 -23.46 3.03 11.53
CA PRO A 106 -23.77 1.82 12.28
C PRO A 106 -23.63 0.53 11.46
N THR A 107 -23.75 0.59 10.13
CA THR A 107 -23.75 -0.61 9.28
C THR A 107 -22.75 -0.52 8.13
N TYR A 108 -22.24 -1.68 7.72
CA TYR A 108 -21.34 -1.78 6.56
C TYR A 108 -22.02 -1.34 5.26
N ARG A 109 -23.33 -1.61 5.14
CA ARG A 109 -24.13 -1.19 3.98
C ARG A 109 -24.11 0.32 3.83
N GLU A 110 -24.37 1.04 4.91
CA GLU A 110 -24.34 2.50 4.93
C GLU A 110 -22.95 3.04 4.58
N LEU A 111 -21.88 2.40 5.07
CA LEU A 111 -20.51 2.78 4.70
C LEU A 111 -20.32 2.71 3.18
N VAL A 112 -20.69 1.58 2.56
CA VAL A 112 -20.43 1.34 1.14
C VAL A 112 -21.37 2.14 0.24
N GLU A 113 -22.65 2.22 0.57
CA GLU A 113 -23.68 2.79 -0.31
C GLU A 113 -23.85 4.31 -0.14
N GLU A 114 -23.59 4.86 1.04
CA GLU A 114 -23.81 6.29 1.32
C GLU A 114 -22.52 7.13 1.34
N THR A 115 -21.34 6.51 1.31
CA THR A 115 -20.08 7.24 1.16
C THR A 115 -19.85 7.60 -0.30
N ASP A 116 -19.64 8.89 -0.58
CA ASP A 116 -19.32 9.39 -1.92
C ASP A 116 -17.86 9.10 -2.29
N TRP A 117 -17.59 7.84 -2.65
CA TRP A 117 -16.24 7.34 -2.96
C TRP A 117 -15.55 8.11 -4.08
N GLU A 118 -16.32 8.69 -5.00
CA GLU A 118 -15.77 9.42 -6.14
C GLU A 118 -15.06 10.71 -5.74
N LYS A 119 -15.32 11.24 -4.54
CA LYS A 119 -14.62 12.41 -4.00
C LYS A 119 -13.23 12.10 -3.45
N TYR A 120 -12.90 10.83 -3.20
CA TYR A 120 -11.67 10.46 -2.50
C TYR A 120 -10.63 9.84 -3.42
N GLY A 121 -9.36 9.94 -2.99
CA GLY A 121 -8.21 9.49 -3.75
C GLY A 121 -7.38 10.63 -4.31
N ARG A 122 -6.17 10.28 -4.77
CA ARG A 122 -5.20 11.26 -5.25
C ARG A 122 -5.73 12.00 -6.49
N GLY A 123 -5.64 13.33 -6.49
CA GLY A 123 -6.21 14.19 -7.53
C GLY A 123 -7.68 14.54 -7.37
N LYS A 124 -8.37 13.98 -6.35
CA LYS A 124 -9.79 14.23 -6.06
C LYS A 124 -9.97 14.95 -4.71
N ASP A 125 -9.33 14.45 -3.66
CA ASP A 125 -9.27 15.09 -2.34
C ASP A 125 -7.81 15.53 -2.05
N PRO A 126 -7.55 16.81 -1.74
CA PRO A 126 -6.23 17.31 -1.37
C PRO A 126 -5.57 16.53 -0.22
N ARG A 127 -6.36 16.00 0.72
CA ARG A 127 -5.85 15.19 1.83
C ARG A 127 -5.18 13.92 1.30
N CYS A 128 -5.68 13.35 0.20
CA CYS A 128 -5.12 12.16 -0.42
C CYS A 128 -3.89 12.41 -1.32
N ALA A 129 -3.43 13.66 -1.48
CA ALA A 129 -2.42 14.04 -2.49
C ALA A 129 -1.12 13.23 -2.43
N ASN A 130 -0.68 12.85 -1.22
CA ASN A 130 0.53 12.05 -0.99
C ASN A 130 0.24 10.62 -0.51
N CYS A 131 -1.02 10.17 -0.58
CA CYS A 131 -1.36 8.84 -0.11
C CYS A 131 -0.81 7.77 -1.05
N MET A 132 -0.07 6.81 -0.48
CA MET A 132 0.37 5.57 -1.12
C MET A 132 0.17 4.37 -0.17
N ALA A 133 -0.78 4.51 0.76
CA ALA A 133 -1.00 3.56 1.83
C ALA A 133 -1.48 2.20 1.29
N HIS A 134 -0.83 1.13 1.74
CA HIS A 134 -1.10 -0.24 1.30
C HIS A 134 -2.59 -0.58 1.27
N CYS A 135 -3.34 -0.15 2.26
CA CYS A 135 -4.76 -0.48 2.38
C CYS A 135 -5.67 -0.03 1.24
N GLY A 136 -5.30 1.04 0.54
CA GLY A 136 -6.06 1.54 -0.60
C GLY A 136 -5.49 1.05 -1.92
N TYR A 137 -4.18 0.81 -1.99
CA TYR A 137 -3.46 0.59 -3.25
C TYR A 137 -3.10 -0.87 -3.50
N GLU A 138 -2.84 -1.69 -2.47
CA GLU A 138 -2.67 -3.14 -2.62
C GLU A 138 -3.96 -3.78 -3.15
N PRO A 139 -5.17 -3.49 -2.63
CA PRO A 139 -6.39 -4.05 -3.22
C PRO A 139 -6.59 -3.64 -4.67
N THR A 140 -6.27 -2.40 -5.03
CA THR A 140 -6.31 -1.97 -6.45
C THR A 140 -5.32 -2.76 -7.29
N ALA A 141 -4.10 -2.96 -6.80
CA ALA A 141 -3.08 -3.75 -7.48
C ALA A 141 -3.49 -5.22 -7.64
N VAL A 142 -4.13 -5.81 -6.63
CA VAL A 142 -4.70 -7.18 -6.69
C VAL A 142 -5.82 -7.26 -7.73
N LEU A 143 -6.76 -6.32 -7.72
CA LEU A 143 -7.84 -6.26 -8.73
C LEU A 143 -7.27 -6.10 -10.16
N ALA A 144 -6.26 -5.24 -10.33
CA ALA A 144 -5.56 -5.06 -11.60
C ALA A 144 -4.81 -6.33 -12.03
N THR A 145 -4.20 -7.05 -11.07
CA THR A 145 -3.54 -8.34 -11.32
C THR A 145 -4.54 -9.38 -11.81
N MET A 146 -5.69 -9.50 -11.15
CA MET A 146 -6.75 -10.44 -11.50
C MET A 146 -7.44 -10.10 -12.83
N GLY A 147 -7.53 -8.81 -13.17
CA GLY A 147 -8.09 -8.33 -14.44
C GLY A 147 -7.19 -8.53 -15.66
N SER A 148 -5.95 -8.99 -15.47
CA SER A 148 -4.96 -9.15 -16.54
C SER A 148 -4.30 -10.53 -16.50
N LEU A 149 -4.53 -11.35 -17.53
CA LEU A 149 -3.90 -12.67 -17.66
C LEU A 149 -2.36 -12.61 -17.57
N LYS A 150 -1.77 -11.57 -18.16
CA LYS A 150 -0.32 -11.34 -18.14
C LYS A 150 0.17 -11.10 -16.70
N GLU A 151 -0.49 -10.21 -15.96
CA GLU A 151 -0.07 -9.88 -14.60
C GLU A 151 -0.39 -11.01 -13.62
N SER A 152 -1.49 -11.73 -13.84
CA SER A 152 -1.81 -12.96 -13.10
C SER A 152 -0.72 -14.03 -13.25
N LEU A 153 -0.27 -14.31 -14.48
CA LEU A 153 0.83 -15.25 -14.73
C LEU A 153 2.14 -14.79 -14.09
N ARG A 154 2.42 -13.48 -14.13
CA ARG A 154 3.59 -12.91 -13.46
C ARG A 154 3.52 -13.09 -11.95
N ALA A 155 2.37 -12.83 -11.32
CA ALA A 155 2.17 -13.00 -9.89
C ALA A 155 2.40 -14.46 -9.45
N VAL A 156 1.87 -15.43 -10.19
CA VAL A 156 2.13 -16.85 -9.92
C VAL A 156 3.62 -17.18 -10.01
N ARG A 157 4.30 -16.70 -11.07
CA ARG A 157 5.74 -16.94 -11.27
C ARG A 157 6.59 -16.33 -10.15
N GLU A 158 6.30 -15.11 -9.74
CA GLU A 158 7.04 -14.43 -8.68
C GLU A 158 6.79 -15.08 -7.31
N THR A 159 5.55 -15.45 -7.00
CA THR A 159 5.20 -16.17 -5.76
C THR A 159 5.88 -17.54 -5.68
N ALA A 160 5.83 -18.33 -6.75
CA ALA A 160 6.49 -19.64 -6.81
C ALA A 160 8.02 -19.54 -6.71
N SER A 161 8.61 -18.47 -7.26
CA SER A 161 10.04 -18.19 -7.14
C SER A 161 10.46 -17.74 -5.74
N GLY A 162 9.57 -17.10 -4.99
CA GLY A 162 9.78 -16.62 -3.63
C GLY A 162 9.74 -17.73 -2.59
N ASN A 163 8.79 -18.67 -2.70
CA ASN A 163 8.61 -19.80 -1.76
C ASN A 163 9.63 -20.94 -1.92
N SER A 164 10.53 -20.85 -2.90
CA SER A 164 11.55 -21.88 -3.17
C SER A 164 12.92 -21.59 -2.52
N ARG A 165 12.99 -20.65 -1.56
CA ARG A 165 14.21 -20.20 -0.88
C ARG A 165 13.98 -19.95 0.59
#